data_AF-A0A932G6E8-F1
#
_entry.id   AF-A0A932G6E8-F1
#
_cell.length_a   1.000
_cell.length_b   1.000
_cell.length_c   1.000
_cell.angle_alpha   90.00
_cell.angle_beta   90.00
_cell.angle_gamma   90.00
#
_symmetry.space_group_name_H-M   'P 1'
#
loop_
_entity.id
_entity.type
_entity.pdbx_description
1 polymer ?
#
loop_
_entity_poly.entity_id
_entity_poly.type
_entity_poly.pdbx_seq_one_letter_code
_entity_poly.pdbx_strand_id
1 'polypeptide(L)'
;MKTVISAKDIEELLRSGADPKSLPADAILTPSARDLLRDLEAAGARKGSAGAASTSAKAPAKPLSSRSSKAELEALFNSPHCHDLKLQICDIGRRLWQRAYVDGNGGNIAIRVGEDIALCTPTLVSKGFMKPEDMCLVDFEGNQLCGTKQRTSEILMHLQIMKRQPRALATVHCHPPYATGFAVAGVAPPTCMIPEFEVFCAVAVAPYRTPGTPEMGKLVADLVDQHNTIIMANHGVVSWSHNNVEDAYFKMEILEAYCRTILVATQLGQPLKTMSPQQLQDLLKIKEKLGIPDPRHGLKECELCDNDEWRPGVTCAVPAKREVEAGFDAEAEAMVQAATDALMAKLSR
;
A
#
# COMPACT_ATOMS: atom_id res chain seq x y z
N MET A 1 42.28 17.57 17.83
CA MET A 1 40.80 17.66 17.74
C MET A 1 40.33 16.57 16.79
N LYS A 2 39.30 15.80 17.14
CA LYS A 2 38.74 14.81 16.20
C LYS A 2 37.99 15.56 15.09
N THR A 3 38.30 15.25 13.84
CA THR A 3 37.66 15.87 12.67
C THR A 3 36.21 15.38 12.57
N VAL A 4 35.26 16.31 12.42
CA VAL A 4 33.84 15.98 12.21
C VAL A 4 33.57 16.02 10.71
N ILE A 5 32.92 14.98 10.18
CA ILE A 5 32.62 14.84 8.74
C ILE A 5 31.11 14.82 8.54
N SER A 6 30.64 15.75 7.72
CA SER A 6 29.25 15.92 7.31
C SER A 6 28.92 15.17 6.01
N ALA A 7 27.64 15.03 5.69
CA ALA A 7 27.22 14.44 4.42
C ALA A 7 27.76 15.23 3.21
N LYS A 8 27.84 16.57 3.34
CA LYS A 8 28.36 17.45 2.29
C LYS A 8 29.84 17.20 2.01
N ASP A 9 30.63 16.94 3.03
CA ASP A 9 32.06 16.63 2.89
C ASP A 9 32.26 15.31 2.11
N ILE A 10 31.38 14.33 2.33
CA ILE A 10 31.39 13.05 1.61
C ILE A 10 30.96 13.24 0.15
N GLU A 11 29.95 14.06 -0.12
CA GLU A 11 29.56 14.40 -1.48
C GLU A 11 30.66 15.12 -2.26
N GLU A 12 31.38 16.05 -1.62
CA GLU A 12 32.54 16.73 -2.22
C GLU A 12 33.70 15.75 -2.48
N LEU A 13 33.93 14.82 -1.54
CA LEU A 13 34.91 13.75 -1.71
C LEU A 13 34.56 12.86 -2.91
N LEU A 14 33.29 12.51 -3.10
CA LEU A 14 32.84 11.75 -4.26
C LEU A 14 32.96 12.54 -5.58
N ARG A 15 32.65 13.84 -5.58
CA ARG A 15 32.80 14.69 -6.78
C ARG A 15 34.24 14.83 -7.22
N SER A 16 35.19 14.78 -6.29
CA SER A 16 36.62 14.77 -6.59
C SER A 16 37.16 13.39 -7.01
N GLY A 17 36.31 12.36 -7.04
CA GLY A 17 36.67 11.00 -7.46
C GLY A 17 37.42 10.19 -6.41
N ALA A 18 37.49 10.68 -5.17
CA ALA A 18 38.10 9.95 -4.06
C ALA A 18 37.14 8.90 -3.50
N ASP A 19 37.70 7.80 -2.97
CA ASP A 19 36.93 6.72 -2.35
C ASP A 19 36.53 7.13 -0.92
N PRO A 20 35.24 7.06 -0.53
CA PRO A 20 34.81 7.27 0.85
C PRO A 20 35.52 6.39 1.89
N LYS A 21 36.16 5.29 1.49
CA LYS A 21 37.03 4.47 2.36
C LYS A 21 38.35 5.14 2.74
N SER A 22 38.71 6.25 2.10
CA SER A 22 39.90 7.05 2.42
C SER A 22 39.72 7.96 3.64
N LEU A 23 38.52 8.00 4.23
CA LEU A 23 38.25 8.79 5.43
C LEU A 23 39.07 8.31 6.63
N PRO A 24 39.58 9.22 7.49
CA PRO A 24 40.29 8.84 8.71
C PRO A 24 39.45 7.95 9.62
N ALA A 25 40.03 6.86 10.14
CA ALA A 25 39.32 5.90 10.98
C ALA A 25 38.83 6.48 12.31
N ASP A 26 39.41 7.60 12.76
CA ASP A 26 39.07 8.30 14.00
C ASP A 26 38.13 9.50 13.81
N ALA A 27 37.65 9.72 12.58
CA ALA A 27 36.72 10.81 12.25
C ALA A 27 35.34 10.60 12.88
N ILE A 28 34.73 11.70 13.34
CA ILE A 28 33.36 11.69 13.87
C ILE A 28 32.39 11.96 12.72
N LEU A 29 31.63 10.95 12.32
CA LEU A 29 30.61 11.07 11.29
C LEU A 29 29.29 11.62 11.86
N THR A 30 28.74 12.65 11.23
CA THR A 30 27.35 13.07 11.49
C THR A 30 26.36 11.93 11.15
N PRO A 31 25.14 11.91 11.71
CA PRO A 31 24.12 10.91 11.36
C PRO A 31 23.88 10.83 9.84
N SER A 32 23.68 11.97 9.18
CA SER A 32 23.47 12.05 7.73
C SER A 32 24.67 11.58 6.91
N ALA A 33 25.90 11.80 7.39
CA ALA A 33 27.10 11.25 6.75
C ALA A 33 27.14 9.72 6.82
N ARG A 34 26.70 9.15 7.96
CA ARG A 34 26.60 7.71 8.16
C ARG A 34 25.54 7.07 7.27
N ASP A 35 24.39 7.72 7.12
CA ASP A 35 23.31 7.25 6.26
C ASP A 35 23.73 7.30 4.79
N LEU A 36 24.39 8.38 4.36
CA LEU A 36 24.93 8.51 3.01
C LEU A 36 25.97 7.42 2.69
N LEU A 37 26.89 7.10 3.60
CA LEU A 37 27.85 6.01 3.40
C LEU A 37 27.17 4.64 3.27
N ARG A 38 26.15 4.37 4.10
CA ARG A 38 25.36 3.12 3.99
C ARG A 38 24.63 3.03 2.66
N ASP A 39 24.07 4.13 2.17
CA ASP A 39 23.40 4.19 0.88
C ASP A 39 24.39 3.97 -0.28
N LEU A 40 25.60 4.51 -0.18
CA LEU A 40 26.67 4.29 -1.17
C LEU A 40 27.20 2.85 -1.15
N GLU A 41 27.35 2.24 0.03
CA GLU A 41 27.70 0.83 0.17
C GLU A 41 26.61 -0.07 -0.43
N ALA A 42 25.34 0.23 -0.17
CA ALA A 42 24.20 -0.47 -0.76
C ALA A 42 24.15 -0.28 -2.29
N ALA A 43 24.44 0.92 -2.80
CA ALA A 43 24.51 1.21 -4.23
C ALA A 43 25.73 0.52 -4.90
N GLY A 44 26.86 0.43 -4.20
CA GLY A 44 28.04 -0.32 -4.62
C GLY A 44 27.76 -1.82 -4.69
N ALA A 45 27.04 -2.38 -3.71
CA ALA A 45 26.55 -3.75 -3.74
C ALA A 45 25.59 -4.01 -4.91
N ARG A 46 24.69 -3.05 -5.22
CA ARG A 46 23.82 -3.10 -6.41
C ARG A 46 24.59 -3.01 -7.74
N LYS A 47 25.67 -2.22 -7.82
CA LYS A 47 26.54 -2.17 -9.02
C LYS A 47 27.36 -3.45 -9.18
N GLY A 48 27.85 -4.02 -8.07
CA GLY A 48 28.47 -5.35 -8.06
C GLY A 48 27.51 -6.46 -8.50
N SER A 49 26.21 -6.33 -8.19
CA SER A 49 25.17 -7.25 -8.64
C SER A 49 24.63 -6.94 -10.05
N ALA A 50 24.88 -5.76 -10.61
CA ALA A 50 24.45 -5.38 -11.97
C ALA A 50 25.45 -5.82 -13.06
N GLY A 51 26.73 -6.02 -12.70
CA GLY A 51 27.76 -6.57 -13.59
C GLY A 51 27.79 -8.10 -13.65
N ALA A 52 27.20 -8.77 -12.66
CA ALA A 52 26.83 -10.17 -12.77
C ALA A 52 25.44 -10.24 -13.38
N ALA A 53 25.26 -10.97 -14.48
CA ALA A 53 23.93 -11.41 -14.86
C ALA A 53 23.25 -11.98 -13.61
N SER A 54 22.06 -11.49 -13.25
CA SER A 54 21.26 -11.99 -12.14
C SER A 54 21.00 -13.48 -12.36
N THR A 55 21.93 -14.32 -11.90
CA THR A 55 21.65 -15.72 -11.64
C THR A 55 20.84 -15.73 -10.37
N SER A 56 19.53 -15.48 -10.47
CA SER A 56 18.62 -15.78 -9.36
C SER A 56 18.94 -17.19 -8.92
N ALA A 57 19.36 -17.39 -7.66
CA ALA A 57 19.70 -18.73 -7.20
C ALA A 57 18.49 -19.65 -7.50
N LYS A 58 18.73 -20.70 -8.29
CA LYS A 58 17.66 -21.60 -8.74
C LYS A 58 16.94 -22.14 -7.51
N ALA A 59 15.61 -22.08 -7.55
CA ALA A 59 14.76 -22.77 -6.58
C ALA A 59 15.18 -24.25 -6.47
N PRO A 60 15.02 -24.88 -5.29
CA PRO A 60 15.38 -26.28 -5.10
C PRO A 60 14.73 -27.19 -6.14
N ALA A 61 15.45 -28.21 -6.61
CA ALA A 61 15.03 -29.09 -7.71
C ALA A 61 13.78 -29.93 -7.39
N LYS A 62 13.45 -30.14 -6.11
CA LYS A 62 12.21 -30.75 -5.66
C LYS A 62 11.47 -29.77 -4.74
N PRO A 63 10.17 -29.52 -4.96
CA PRO A 63 9.36 -28.73 -4.03
C PRO A 63 9.36 -29.40 -2.65
N LEU A 64 9.73 -28.64 -1.62
CA LEU A 64 9.58 -29.08 -0.23
C LEU A 64 8.17 -28.72 0.26
N SER A 65 7.72 -29.46 1.27
CA SER A 65 6.46 -29.24 1.98
C SER A 65 6.66 -29.25 3.48
N SER A 66 5.61 -28.91 4.23
CA SER A 66 5.54 -28.94 5.70
C SER A 66 5.90 -30.31 6.30
N ARG A 67 5.78 -31.38 5.51
CA ARG A 67 6.10 -32.77 5.89
C ARG A 67 7.57 -33.13 5.70
N SER A 68 8.37 -32.24 5.13
CA SER A 68 9.81 -32.47 4.95
C SER A 68 10.50 -32.51 6.31
N SER A 69 11.66 -33.15 6.38
CA SER A 69 12.43 -33.19 7.62
C SER A 69 12.87 -31.80 8.06
N LYS A 70 13.04 -31.61 9.37
CA LYS A 70 13.54 -30.34 9.93
C LYS A 70 14.85 -29.89 9.28
N ALA A 71 15.77 -30.82 9.01
CA ALA A 71 17.04 -30.53 8.35
C ALA A 71 16.85 -30.01 6.91
N GLU A 72 15.89 -30.56 6.15
CA GLU A 72 15.57 -30.06 4.80
C GLU A 72 14.95 -28.67 4.84
N LEU A 73 14.04 -28.41 5.79
CA LEU A 73 13.42 -27.10 5.97
C LEU A 73 14.45 -26.03 6.40
N GLU A 74 15.37 -26.37 7.31
CA GLU A 74 16.48 -25.51 7.70
C GLU A 74 17.46 -25.26 6.55
N ALA A 75 17.76 -26.29 5.75
CA ALA A 75 18.60 -26.14 4.57
C ALA A 75 17.96 -25.23 3.51
N LEU A 76 16.64 -25.36 3.27
CA LEU A 76 15.90 -24.45 2.40
C LEU A 76 15.92 -23.02 2.95
N PHE A 77 15.56 -22.85 4.22
CA PHE A 77 15.47 -21.53 4.84
C PHE A 77 16.80 -20.77 4.80
N ASN A 78 17.93 -21.48 4.91
CA ASN A 78 19.28 -20.92 4.84
C ASN A 78 19.92 -20.99 3.44
N SER A 79 19.19 -21.47 2.43
CA SER A 79 19.69 -21.54 1.06
C SER A 79 19.91 -20.15 0.45
N PRO A 80 20.81 -20.01 -0.55
CA PRO A 80 20.97 -18.76 -1.29
C PRO A 80 19.66 -18.24 -1.89
N HIS A 81 18.80 -19.14 -2.38
CA HIS A 81 17.49 -18.79 -2.93
C HIS A 81 16.58 -18.12 -1.90
N CYS A 82 16.42 -18.72 -0.71
CA CYS A 82 15.63 -18.07 0.35
C CYS A 82 16.31 -16.80 0.86
N HIS A 83 17.64 -16.73 0.88
CA HIS A 83 18.35 -15.51 1.26
C HIS A 83 18.03 -14.34 0.31
N ASP A 84 18.03 -14.57 -1.01
CA ASP A 84 17.65 -13.58 -2.01
C ASP A 84 16.21 -13.08 -1.81
N LEU A 85 15.27 -13.99 -1.54
CA LEU A 85 13.88 -13.64 -1.23
C LEU A 85 13.76 -12.83 0.07
N LYS A 86 14.50 -13.19 1.11
CA LYS A 86 14.53 -12.44 2.37
C LYS A 86 15.08 -11.02 2.16
N LEU A 87 16.11 -10.86 1.33
CA LEU A 87 16.64 -9.55 0.93
C LEU A 87 15.58 -8.74 0.17
N GLN A 88 14.86 -9.36 -0.76
CA GLN A 88 13.77 -8.72 -1.49
C GLN A 88 12.65 -8.26 -0.53
N ILE A 89 12.24 -9.09 0.43
CA ILE A 89 11.23 -8.72 1.43
C ILE A 89 11.71 -7.53 2.28
N CYS A 90 12.99 -7.50 2.68
CA CYS A 90 13.56 -6.37 3.42
C CYS A 90 13.58 -5.08 2.59
N ASP A 91 13.94 -5.16 1.30
CA ASP A 91 13.93 -4.00 0.41
C ASP A 91 12.52 -3.44 0.21
N ILE A 92 11.54 -4.31 -0.06
CA ILE A 92 10.13 -3.92 -0.18
C ILE A 92 9.61 -3.33 1.13
N GLY A 93 9.95 -3.93 2.28
CA GLY A 93 9.62 -3.39 3.59
C GLY A 93 10.16 -1.96 3.82
N ARG A 94 11.40 -1.70 3.38
CA ARG A 94 11.98 -0.35 3.39
C ARG A 94 11.23 0.62 2.50
N ARG A 95 10.86 0.22 1.27
CA ARG A 95 10.10 1.08 0.36
C ARG A 95 8.71 1.42 0.92
N LEU A 96 8.01 0.43 1.48
CA LEU A 96 6.74 0.64 2.18
C LEU A 96 6.88 1.66 3.32
N TRP A 97 7.91 1.53 4.14
CA TRP A 97 8.18 2.46 5.24
C TRP A 97 8.52 3.87 4.77
N GLN A 98 9.38 4.01 3.74
CA GLN A 98 9.75 5.30 3.16
C GLN A 98 8.56 6.05 2.57
N ARG A 99 7.55 5.33 2.09
CA ARG A 99 6.31 5.90 1.55
C ARG A 99 5.22 6.12 2.59
N ALA A 100 5.49 5.83 3.86
CA ALA A 100 4.52 5.85 4.96
C ALA A 100 3.29 4.96 4.69
N TYR A 101 3.47 3.83 4.01
CA TYR A 101 2.40 2.83 3.82
C TYR A 101 2.27 1.89 5.01
N VAL A 102 3.19 1.94 5.96
CA VAL A 102 3.17 1.16 7.19
C VAL A 102 3.35 2.08 8.38
N ASP A 103 2.62 1.79 9.45
CA ASP A 103 2.55 2.55 10.70
C ASP A 103 3.21 1.74 11.83
N GLY A 104 4.43 2.16 12.20
CA GLY A 104 5.20 1.47 13.24
C GLY A 104 5.58 0.05 12.83
N ASN A 105 4.88 -0.95 13.39
CA ASN A 105 5.10 -2.38 13.15
C ASN A 105 4.01 -3.04 12.27
N GLY A 106 3.05 -2.25 11.77
CA GLY A 106 1.98 -2.67 10.88
C GLY A 106 2.46 -3.14 9.50
N GLY A 107 1.53 -3.74 8.74
CA GLY A 107 1.81 -4.39 7.46
C GLY A 107 2.53 -5.73 7.60
N ASN A 108 2.55 -6.51 6.53
CA ASN A 108 3.22 -7.80 6.47
C ASN A 108 3.39 -8.27 5.02
N ILE A 109 4.41 -9.09 4.78
CA ILE A 109 4.76 -9.62 3.46
C ILE A 109 4.95 -11.13 3.59
N ALA A 110 4.44 -11.89 2.62
CA ALA A 110 4.65 -13.33 2.54
C ALA A 110 4.85 -13.80 1.10
N ILE A 111 5.69 -14.82 0.91
CA ILE A 111 5.94 -15.47 -0.38
C ILE A 111 6.02 -17.00 -0.21
N ARG A 112 5.31 -17.73 -1.07
CA ARG A 112 5.37 -19.20 -1.14
C ARG A 112 6.76 -19.66 -1.62
N VAL A 113 7.34 -20.64 -0.94
CA VAL A 113 8.67 -21.21 -1.27
C VAL A 113 8.67 -22.74 -1.39
N GLY A 114 7.49 -23.35 -1.33
CA GLY A 114 7.28 -24.79 -1.49
C GLY A 114 5.81 -25.11 -1.76
N GLU A 115 5.41 -26.36 -1.58
CA GLU A 115 4.04 -26.80 -1.86
C GLU A 115 3.02 -26.11 -0.94
N ASP A 116 3.30 -26.13 0.36
CA ASP A 116 2.45 -25.67 1.45
C ASP A 116 3.26 -24.91 2.53
N ILE A 117 4.35 -24.26 2.11
CA ILE A 117 5.23 -23.46 2.99
C ILE A 117 5.54 -22.08 2.38
N ALA A 118 5.67 -21.08 3.24
CA ALA A 118 5.91 -19.69 2.86
C ALA A 118 6.91 -19.00 3.80
N LEU A 119 7.71 -18.10 3.23
CA LEU A 119 8.44 -17.09 4.01
C LEU A 119 7.49 -15.96 4.37
N CYS A 120 7.64 -15.40 5.56
CA CYS A 120 6.91 -14.20 5.97
C CYS A 120 7.71 -13.28 6.90
N THR A 121 7.27 -12.03 6.97
CA THR A 121 7.82 -11.04 7.91
C THR A 121 7.47 -11.36 9.36
N PRO A 122 8.34 -11.01 10.33
CA PRO A 122 8.04 -11.16 11.74
C PRO A 122 7.01 -10.14 12.24
N THR A 123 6.38 -10.46 13.37
CA THR A 123 5.56 -9.53 14.16
C THR A 123 6.43 -8.53 14.93
N LEU A 124 5.85 -7.37 15.28
CA LEU A 124 6.45 -6.33 16.13
C LEU A 124 7.81 -5.77 15.64
N VAL A 125 8.13 -5.93 14.34
CA VAL A 125 9.29 -5.30 13.70
C VAL A 125 8.80 -4.33 12.64
N SER A 126 9.32 -3.10 12.68
CA SER A 126 9.08 -2.11 11.63
C SER A 126 9.65 -2.59 10.30
N LYS A 127 8.85 -2.48 9.24
CA LYS A 127 9.23 -3.03 7.93
C LYS A 127 10.43 -2.33 7.32
N GLY A 128 10.71 -1.09 7.75
CA GLY A 128 11.89 -0.34 7.34
C GLY A 128 13.22 -0.84 7.95
N PHE A 129 13.17 -1.66 9.01
CA PHE A 129 14.35 -2.09 9.76
C PHE A 129 14.50 -3.61 9.86
N MET A 130 13.74 -4.36 9.08
CA MET A 130 13.86 -5.81 9.01
C MET A 130 15.21 -6.23 8.47
N LYS A 131 15.72 -7.35 8.97
CA LYS A 131 16.90 -8.02 8.43
C LYS A 131 16.52 -9.40 7.89
N PRO A 132 17.30 -9.98 6.96
CA PRO A 132 17.02 -11.33 6.45
C PRO A 132 16.90 -12.40 7.54
N GLU A 133 17.65 -12.26 8.64
CA GLU A 133 17.64 -13.19 9.78
C GLU A 133 16.34 -13.11 10.59
N ASP A 134 15.58 -12.03 10.43
CA ASP A 134 14.32 -11.80 11.14
C ASP A 134 13.14 -12.55 10.52
N MET A 135 13.30 -13.07 9.30
CA MET A 135 12.23 -13.72 8.54
C MET A 135 11.83 -15.06 9.16
N CYS A 136 10.59 -15.48 8.91
CA CYS A 136 10.04 -16.72 9.42
C CYS A 136 9.67 -17.63 8.24
N LEU A 137 9.85 -18.95 8.41
CA LEU A 137 9.25 -19.96 7.53
C LEU A 137 8.05 -20.55 8.23
N VAL A 138 6.91 -20.58 7.56
CA VAL A 138 5.66 -21.13 8.09
C VAL A 138 5.07 -22.17 7.15
N ASP A 139 4.31 -23.11 7.69
CA ASP A 139 3.39 -23.92 6.89
C ASP A 139 2.07 -23.18 6.61
N PHE A 140 1.25 -23.78 5.77
CA PHE A 140 -0.06 -23.26 5.39
C PHE A 140 -1.12 -23.36 6.49
N GLU A 141 -0.84 -24.03 7.61
CA GLU A 141 -1.65 -23.99 8.84
C GLU A 141 -1.22 -22.85 9.79
N GLY A 142 -0.14 -22.14 9.46
CA GLY A 142 0.37 -21.00 10.24
C GLY A 142 1.36 -21.40 11.33
N ASN A 143 1.80 -22.66 11.35
CA ASN A 143 2.84 -23.12 12.27
C ASN A 143 4.20 -22.62 11.78
N GLN A 144 4.99 -22.07 12.70
CA GLN A 144 6.34 -21.63 12.39
C GLN A 144 7.31 -22.81 12.38
N LEU A 145 7.94 -23.03 11.23
CA LEU A 145 8.87 -24.13 10.97
C LEU A 145 10.34 -23.71 11.19
N CYS A 146 10.69 -22.48 10.80
CA CYS A 146 12.04 -21.90 10.95
C CYS A 146 11.98 -20.39 11.25
N GLY A 147 13.11 -19.84 11.68
CA GLY A 147 13.25 -18.43 12.08
C GLY A 147 13.18 -18.26 13.59
N THR A 148 13.88 -17.25 14.11
CA THR A 148 14.04 -17.02 15.56
C THR A 148 13.00 -16.04 16.12
N LYS A 149 12.54 -15.09 15.30
CA LYS A 149 11.45 -14.17 15.65
C LYS A 149 10.10 -14.82 15.43
N GLN A 150 9.09 -14.30 16.12
CA GLN A 150 7.70 -14.71 15.93
C GLN A 150 7.17 -14.18 14.59
N ARG A 151 6.52 -15.05 13.81
CA ARG A 151 5.82 -14.71 12.56
C ARG A 151 4.71 -13.67 12.78
N THR A 152 4.35 -12.92 11.73
CA THR A 152 3.24 -11.94 11.76
C THR A 152 1.93 -12.54 12.30
N SER A 153 1.16 -11.78 13.09
CA SER A 153 -0.16 -12.20 13.60
C SER A 153 -1.18 -12.46 12.49
N GLU A 154 -0.98 -11.87 11.32
CA GLU A 154 -1.92 -11.94 10.20
C GLU A 154 -1.54 -12.97 9.14
N ILE A 155 -0.63 -13.88 9.48
CA ILE A 155 -0.15 -14.88 8.52
C ILE A 155 -1.30 -15.70 7.91
N LEU A 156 -2.36 -15.96 8.69
CA LEU A 156 -3.51 -16.72 8.25
C LEU A 156 -4.19 -16.10 7.03
N MET A 157 -4.21 -14.77 6.90
CA MET A 157 -4.73 -14.09 5.71
C MET A 157 -3.94 -14.50 4.46
N HIS A 158 -2.62 -14.33 4.50
CA HIS A 158 -1.73 -14.67 3.38
C HIS A 158 -1.88 -16.14 2.97
N LEU A 159 -1.91 -17.04 3.96
CA LEU A 159 -2.01 -18.47 3.73
C LEU A 159 -3.37 -18.85 3.13
N GLN A 160 -4.47 -18.23 3.58
CA GLN A 160 -5.80 -18.46 2.99
C GLN A 160 -5.87 -17.95 1.55
N ILE A 161 -5.27 -16.79 1.24
CA ILE A 161 -5.13 -16.30 -0.14
C ILE A 161 -4.38 -17.34 -1.00
N MET A 162 -3.23 -17.82 -0.52
CA MET A 162 -2.42 -18.81 -1.26
C MET A 162 -3.11 -20.18 -1.40
N LYS A 163 -3.88 -20.61 -0.40
CA LYS A 163 -4.69 -21.84 -0.46
C LYS A 163 -5.80 -21.72 -1.50
N ARG A 164 -6.53 -20.60 -1.48
CA ARG A 164 -7.67 -20.38 -2.36
C ARG A 164 -7.25 -20.16 -3.80
N GLN A 165 -6.19 -19.38 -4.01
CA GLN A 165 -5.65 -19.08 -5.32
C GLN A 165 -4.23 -19.67 -5.44
N PRO A 166 -4.06 -20.89 -6.00
CA PRO A 166 -2.75 -21.54 -6.11
C PRO A 166 -1.72 -20.75 -6.93
N ARG A 167 -2.18 -19.85 -7.82
CA ARG A 167 -1.29 -18.94 -8.57
C ARG A 167 -0.72 -17.82 -7.69
N ALA A 168 -1.29 -17.54 -6.51
CA ALA A 168 -0.78 -16.51 -5.62
C ALA A 168 0.55 -16.97 -5.02
N LEU A 169 1.64 -16.40 -5.53
CA LEU A 169 3.01 -16.66 -5.13
C LEU A 169 3.42 -15.72 -3.99
N ALA A 170 3.12 -14.42 -4.13
CA ALA A 170 3.50 -13.40 -3.17
C ALA A 170 2.31 -12.53 -2.77
N THR A 171 2.40 -11.97 -1.57
CA THR A 171 1.34 -11.15 -0.97
C THR A 171 1.95 -10.03 -0.15
N VAL A 172 1.37 -8.84 -0.22
CA VAL A 172 1.79 -7.65 0.53
C VAL A 172 0.56 -7.03 1.16
N HIS A 173 0.61 -6.83 2.47
CA HIS A 173 -0.40 -6.08 3.22
C HIS A 173 0.25 -4.86 3.86
N CYS A 174 -0.42 -3.72 3.75
CA CYS A 174 -0.03 -2.47 4.39
C CYS A 174 -1.23 -1.51 4.49
N HIS A 175 -0.98 -0.31 5.02
CA HIS A 175 -1.97 0.73 5.34
C HIS A 175 -1.67 2.04 4.57
N PRO A 176 -1.71 2.03 3.23
CA PRO A 176 -1.43 3.24 2.45
C PRO A 176 -2.52 4.30 2.71
N PRO A 177 -2.18 5.55 3.06
CA PRO A 177 -3.13 6.51 3.63
C PRO A 177 -4.37 6.82 2.79
N TYR A 178 -4.24 7.03 1.48
CA TYR A 178 -5.38 7.39 0.65
C TYR A 178 -6.31 6.19 0.46
N ALA A 179 -5.79 5.02 0.08
CA ALA A 179 -6.64 3.82 -0.08
C ALA A 179 -7.24 3.35 1.26
N THR A 180 -6.52 3.52 2.37
CA THR A 180 -7.07 3.27 3.72
C THR A 180 -8.16 4.30 4.06
N GLY A 181 -8.05 5.53 3.59
CA GLY A 181 -9.12 6.53 3.68
C GLY A 181 -10.42 6.07 2.99
N PHE A 182 -10.32 5.49 1.80
CA PHE A 182 -11.47 4.86 1.11
C PHE A 182 -12.02 3.68 1.92
N ALA A 183 -11.14 2.86 2.51
CA ALA A 183 -11.53 1.76 3.39
C ALA A 183 -12.32 2.21 4.64
N VAL A 184 -11.91 3.33 5.25
CA VAL A 184 -12.59 3.93 6.41
C VAL A 184 -13.91 4.59 6.02
N ALA A 185 -13.95 5.22 4.83
CA ALA A 185 -15.18 5.80 4.31
C ALA A 185 -16.22 4.74 3.91
N GLY A 186 -15.82 3.47 3.77
CA GLY A 186 -16.69 2.41 3.27
C GLY A 186 -17.04 2.61 1.79
N VAL A 187 -16.13 3.22 1.03
CA VAL A 187 -16.35 3.58 -0.37
C VAL A 187 -15.33 2.87 -1.26
N ALA A 188 -15.80 2.15 -2.28
CA ALA A 188 -14.94 1.59 -3.30
C ALA A 188 -14.33 2.70 -4.17
N PRO A 189 -13.03 2.67 -4.49
CA PRO A 189 -12.47 3.57 -5.48
C PRO A 189 -13.23 3.40 -6.82
N PRO A 190 -13.58 4.51 -7.49
CA PRO A 190 -14.24 4.43 -8.79
C PRO A 190 -13.30 3.78 -9.83
N THR A 191 -13.82 3.49 -11.01
CA THR A 191 -13.09 2.84 -12.11
C THR A 191 -13.14 3.69 -13.38
N CYS A 192 -12.49 3.23 -14.44
CA CYS A 192 -12.44 3.83 -15.78
C CYS A 192 -11.71 5.17 -15.90
N MET A 193 -10.76 5.50 -15.03
CA MET A 193 -10.12 6.82 -15.07
C MET A 193 -8.63 6.79 -15.46
N ILE A 194 -7.87 5.80 -14.97
CA ILE A 194 -6.40 5.76 -15.14
C ILE A 194 -6.00 4.36 -15.65
N PRO A 195 -5.27 4.25 -16.78
CA PRO A 195 -4.92 2.97 -17.37
C PRO A 195 -4.14 2.03 -16.46
N GLU A 196 -3.19 2.54 -15.68
CA GLU A 196 -2.34 1.73 -14.79
C GLU A 196 -3.20 1.00 -13.74
N PHE A 197 -4.19 1.67 -13.18
CA PHE A 197 -5.14 1.05 -12.24
C PHE A 197 -5.94 -0.05 -12.91
N GLU A 198 -6.50 0.23 -14.09
CA GLU A 198 -7.34 -0.73 -14.82
C GLU A 198 -6.56 -1.96 -15.30
N VAL A 199 -5.28 -1.80 -15.67
CA VAL A 199 -4.45 -2.91 -16.15
C VAL A 199 -3.92 -3.76 -15.00
N PHE A 200 -3.47 -3.15 -13.89
CA PHE A 200 -2.71 -3.90 -12.87
C PHE A 200 -3.50 -4.27 -11.62
N CYS A 201 -4.62 -3.59 -11.33
CA CYS A 201 -5.40 -3.77 -10.11
C CYS A 201 -6.83 -4.22 -10.42
N ALA A 202 -7.27 -5.34 -9.86
CA ALA A 202 -8.69 -5.68 -9.74
C ALA A 202 -9.04 -5.59 -8.26
N VAL A 203 -9.88 -4.61 -7.90
CA VAL A 203 -10.08 -4.16 -6.53
C VAL A 203 -11.44 -4.61 -5.99
N ALA A 204 -11.44 -5.20 -4.80
CA ALA A 204 -12.65 -5.43 -4.02
C ALA A 204 -12.56 -4.73 -2.66
N VAL A 205 -13.71 -4.46 -2.04
CA VAL A 205 -13.81 -4.00 -0.65
C VAL A 205 -14.39 -5.11 0.21
N ALA A 206 -13.59 -5.63 1.15
CA ALA A 206 -14.01 -6.60 2.14
C ALA A 206 -14.61 -5.90 3.38
N PRO A 207 -15.79 -6.33 3.86
CA PRO A 207 -16.33 -5.87 5.15
C PRO A 207 -15.38 -6.05 6.32
N TYR A 208 -15.52 -5.24 7.38
CA TYR A 208 -14.66 -5.31 8.55
C TYR A 208 -14.75 -6.68 9.24
N ARG A 209 -13.59 -7.23 9.58
CA ARG A 209 -13.39 -8.32 10.54
C ARG A 209 -12.15 -8.02 11.36
N THR A 210 -12.08 -8.58 12.57
CA THR A 210 -10.93 -8.38 13.45
C THR A 210 -9.64 -8.92 12.80
N PRO A 211 -8.58 -8.11 12.68
CA PRO A 211 -7.29 -8.53 12.14
C PRO A 211 -6.73 -9.79 12.83
N GLY A 212 -6.08 -10.65 12.05
CA GLY A 212 -5.50 -11.91 12.55
C GLY A 212 -6.50 -13.05 12.85
N THR A 213 -7.81 -12.84 12.65
CA THR A 213 -8.81 -13.90 12.84
C THR A 213 -8.97 -14.80 11.59
N PRO A 214 -9.36 -16.08 11.76
CA PRO A 214 -9.68 -16.96 10.63
C PRO A 214 -10.80 -16.41 9.73
N GLU A 215 -11.77 -15.70 10.33
CA GLU A 215 -12.91 -15.10 9.63
C GLU A 215 -12.47 -14.03 8.63
N MET A 216 -11.53 -13.17 9.04
CA MET A 216 -10.93 -12.18 8.14
C MET A 216 -10.18 -12.88 6.99
N GLY A 217 -9.36 -13.88 7.29
CA GLY A 217 -8.62 -14.62 6.28
C GLY A 217 -9.54 -15.29 5.24
N LYS A 218 -10.64 -15.90 5.70
CA LYS A 218 -11.65 -16.51 4.82
C LYS A 218 -12.33 -15.47 3.92
N LEU A 219 -12.78 -14.35 4.50
CA LEU A 219 -13.47 -13.29 3.76
C LEU A 219 -12.60 -12.72 2.64
N VAL A 220 -11.32 -12.46 2.94
CA VAL A 220 -10.36 -11.99 1.93
C VAL A 220 -10.15 -13.05 0.86
N ALA A 221 -9.97 -14.31 1.26
CA ALA A 221 -9.77 -15.41 0.31
C ALA A 221 -10.95 -15.60 -0.64
N ASP A 222 -12.20 -15.46 -0.20
CA ASP A 222 -13.37 -15.60 -1.07
C ASP A 222 -13.39 -14.60 -2.25
N LEU A 223 -12.60 -13.52 -2.19
CA LEU A 223 -12.50 -12.49 -3.24
C LEU A 223 -11.34 -12.70 -4.23
N VAL A 224 -10.35 -13.56 -3.91
CA VAL A 224 -9.05 -13.54 -4.61
C VAL A 224 -9.08 -14.15 -6.01
N ASP A 225 -10.11 -14.94 -6.33
CA ASP A 225 -10.26 -15.52 -7.67
C ASP A 225 -10.61 -14.48 -8.73
N GLN A 226 -11.20 -13.37 -8.29
CA GLN A 226 -11.62 -12.25 -9.14
C GLN A 226 -10.80 -10.99 -8.90
N HIS A 227 -10.16 -10.85 -7.74
CA HIS A 227 -9.49 -9.62 -7.32
C HIS A 227 -8.07 -9.91 -6.86
N ASN A 228 -7.11 -9.10 -7.32
CA ASN A 228 -5.72 -9.19 -6.89
C ASN A 228 -5.35 -8.17 -5.80
N THR A 229 -6.27 -7.28 -5.47
CA THR A 229 -6.10 -6.19 -4.51
C THR A 229 -7.40 -6.06 -3.71
N ILE A 230 -7.33 -6.21 -2.39
CA ILE A 230 -8.50 -6.21 -1.51
C ILE A 230 -8.32 -5.12 -0.47
N ILE A 231 -9.19 -4.12 -0.51
CA ILE A 231 -9.34 -3.10 0.52
C ILE A 231 -10.14 -3.74 1.66
N MET A 232 -9.64 -3.67 2.88
CA MET A 232 -10.29 -4.18 4.08
C MET A 232 -10.85 -3.00 4.87
N ALA A 233 -12.18 -2.91 4.98
CA ALA A 233 -12.85 -1.80 5.64
C ALA A 233 -12.31 -1.56 7.06
N ASN A 234 -12.06 -0.29 7.42
CA ASN A 234 -11.47 0.13 8.69
C ASN A 234 -10.12 -0.53 9.06
N HIS A 235 -9.34 -0.97 8.07
CA HIS A 235 -8.07 -1.65 8.31
C HIS A 235 -6.96 -1.20 7.35
N GLY A 236 -7.03 -1.57 6.08
CA GLY A 236 -5.95 -1.32 5.12
C GLY A 236 -6.14 -2.11 3.85
N VAL A 237 -5.05 -2.53 3.20
CA VAL A 237 -5.13 -3.22 1.91
C VAL A 237 -4.18 -4.41 1.86
N VAL A 238 -4.61 -5.48 1.21
CA VAL A 238 -3.76 -6.62 0.84
C VAL A 238 -3.79 -6.84 -0.66
N SER A 239 -2.64 -7.07 -1.26
CA SER A 239 -2.50 -7.44 -2.66
C SER A 239 -1.79 -8.79 -2.79
N TRP A 240 -2.05 -9.48 -3.90
CA TRP A 240 -1.35 -10.70 -4.26
C TRP A 240 -0.85 -10.68 -5.70
N SER A 241 0.20 -11.46 -5.97
CA SER A 241 0.83 -11.59 -7.27
C SER A 241 1.18 -13.05 -7.58
N HIS A 242 1.07 -13.42 -8.85
CA HIS A 242 1.59 -14.69 -9.38
C HIS A 242 3.05 -14.61 -9.85
N ASN A 243 3.67 -13.43 -9.80
CA ASN A 243 5.01 -13.18 -10.33
C ASN A 243 6.07 -13.16 -9.22
N ASN A 244 5.97 -12.21 -8.28
CA ASN A 244 6.94 -12.02 -7.20
C ASN A 244 6.43 -10.96 -6.19
N VAL A 245 7.22 -10.71 -5.14
CA VAL A 245 6.90 -9.73 -4.09
C VAL A 245 6.82 -8.30 -4.63
N GLU A 246 7.68 -7.95 -5.59
CA GLU A 246 7.72 -6.59 -6.16
C GLU A 246 6.45 -6.27 -6.96
N ASP A 247 5.93 -7.22 -7.73
CA ASP A 247 4.64 -7.06 -8.43
C ASP A 247 3.44 -6.99 -7.47
N ALA A 248 3.48 -7.68 -6.32
CA ALA A 248 2.46 -7.49 -5.28
C ALA A 248 2.55 -6.08 -4.68
N TYR A 249 3.77 -5.59 -4.43
CA TYR A 249 4.03 -4.23 -3.96
C TYR A 249 3.61 -3.14 -4.97
N PHE A 250 3.83 -3.33 -6.27
CA PHE A 250 3.41 -2.37 -7.29
C PHE A 250 1.89 -2.14 -7.28
N LYS A 251 1.09 -3.15 -6.97
CA LYS A 251 -0.37 -3.00 -6.82
C LYS A 251 -0.72 -2.04 -5.66
N MET A 252 0.07 -2.03 -4.58
CA MET A 252 -0.07 -1.03 -3.51
C MET A 252 0.26 0.37 -4.00
N GLU A 253 1.36 0.53 -4.75
CA GLU A 253 1.72 1.85 -5.29
C GLU A 253 0.68 2.38 -6.26
N ILE A 254 0.17 1.53 -7.14
CA ILE A 254 -0.85 1.88 -8.14
C ILE A 254 -2.16 2.24 -7.45
N LEU A 255 -2.66 1.41 -6.52
CA LEU A 255 -3.91 1.70 -5.81
C LEU A 255 -3.81 3.01 -5.03
N GLU A 256 -2.73 3.22 -4.30
CA GLU A 256 -2.55 4.45 -3.50
C GLU A 256 -2.48 5.69 -4.39
N ALA A 257 -1.68 5.63 -5.47
CA ALA A 257 -1.58 6.72 -6.42
C ALA A 257 -2.93 7.02 -7.08
N TYR A 258 -3.71 5.98 -7.40
CA TYR A 258 -5.05 6.09 -7.93
C TYR A 258 -5.98 6.80 -6.93
N CYS A 259 -6.10 6.27 -5.71
CA CYS A 259 -6.96 6.85 -4.67
C CYS A 259 -6.62 8.31 -4.37
N ARG A 260 -5.32 8.64 -4.30
CA ARG A 260 -4.85 10.03 -4.15
C ARG A 260 -5.29 10.92 -5.31
N THR A 261 -5.14 10.42 -6.53
CA THR A 261 -5.49 11.17 -7.75
C THR A 261 -7.00 11.41 -7.83
N ILE A 262 -7.82 10.39 -7.51
CA ILE A 262 -9.28 10.52 -7.46
C ILE A 262 -9.71 11.53 -6.40
N LEU A 263 -9.08 11.51 -5.22
CA LEU A 263 -9.39 12.47 -4.17
C LEU A 263 -9.07 13.90 -4.62
N VAL A 264 -7.90 14.13 -5.22
CA VAL A 264 -7.53 15.44 -5.78
C VAL A 264 -8.47 15.86 -6.90
N ALA A 265 -8.78 14.98 -7.85
CA ALA A 265 -9.67 15.27 -8.97
C ALA A 265 -11.08 15.65 -8.48
N THR A 266 -11.56 14.96 -7.44
CA THR A 266 -12.84 15.26 -6.79
C THR A 266 -12.83 16.65 -6.14
N GLN A 267 -11.73 17.04 -5.48
CA GLN A 267 -11.59 18.33 -4.83
C GLN A 267 -11.57 19.52 -5.81
N LEU A 268 -11.25 19.29 -7.09
CA LEU A 268 -11.32 20.32 -8.13
C LEU A 268 -12.75 20.69 -8.54
N GLY A 269 -13.77 19.95 -8.07
CA GLY A 269 -15.19 20.29 -8.25
C GLY A 269 -15.72 20.11 -9.67
N GLN A 270 -14.97 19.47 -10.57
CA GLN A 270 -15.41 19.11 -11.91
C GLN A 270 -15.87 17.65 -11.96
N PRO A 271 -16.84 17.29 -12.80
CA PRO A 271 -17.18 15.89 -13.06
C PRO A 271 -15.94 15.11 -13.51
N LEU A 272 -15.73 13.93 -12.93
CA LEU A 272 -14.60 13.07 -13.28
C LEU A 272 -14.77 12.57 -14.71
N LYS A 273 -13.70 12.67 -15.51
CA LYS A 273 -13.68 12.13 -16.86
C LYS A 273 -13.33 10.65 -16.82
N THR A 274 -14.10 9.84 -17.52
CA THR A 274 -13.82 8.41 -17.70
C THR A 274 -13.35 8.12 -19.12
N MET A 275 -12.60 7.04 -19.26
CA MET A 275 -12.35 6.37 -20.53
C MET A 275 -13.67 5.86 -21.12
N SER A 276 -13.71 5.68 -22.44
CA SER A 276 -14.83 5.03 -23.10
C SER A 276 -14.86 3.54 -22.78
N PRO A 277 -16.03 2.88 -22.87
CA PRO A 277 -16.12 1.43 -22.71
C PRO A 277 -15.17 0.64 -23.61
N GLN A 278 -15.01 1.07 -24.87
CA GLN A 278 -14.07 0.44 -25.81
C GLN A 278 -12.62 0.56 -25.34
N GLN A 279 -12.21 1.73 -24.82
CA GLN A 279 -10.87 1.92 -24.26
C GLN A 279 -10.65 1.01 -23.06
N LEU A 280 -11.63 0.91 -22.14
CA LEU A 280 -11.51 -0.01 -21.02
C LEU A 280 -11.41 -1.47 -21.49
N GLN A 281 -12.20 -1.87 -22.48
CA GLN A 281 -12.14 -3.23 -23.02
C GLN A 281 -10.75 -3.58 -23.57
N ASP A 282 -10.07 -2.62 -24.20
CA ASP A 282 -8.69 -2.81 -24.67
C ASP A 282 -7.70 -2.98 -23.52
N LEU A 283 -7.88 -2.25 -22.41
CA LEU A 283 -7.09 -2.43 -21.20
C LEU A 283 -7.36 -3.79 -20.52
N LEU A 284 -8.61 -4.25 -20.49
CA LEU A 284 -8.97 -5.57 -19.97
C LEU A 284 -8.33 -6.70 -20.78
N LYS A 285 -8.23 -6.57 -22.11
CA LYS A 285 -7.47 -7.53 -22.94
C LYS A 285 -5.98 -7.56 -22.58
N ILE A 286 -5.39 -6.43 -22.21
CA ILE A 286 -3.99 -6.38 -21.75
C ILE A 286 -3.87 -7.08 -20.38
N LYS A 287 -4.76 -6.75 -19.45
CA LYS A 287 -4.83 -7.35 -18.11
C LYS A 287 -4.98 -8.88 -18.16
N GLU A 288 -5.85 -9.38 -19.03
CA GLU A 288 -6.05 -10.82 -19.24
C GLU A 288 -4.79 -11.49 -19.76
N LYS A 289 -4.07 -10.88 -20.72
CA LYS A 289 -2.77 -11.37 -21.20
C LYS A 289 -1.69 -11.40 -20.12
N LEU A 290 -1.75 -10.47 -19.16
CA LEU A 290 -0.89 -10.46 -17.97
C LEU A 290 -1.33 -11.50 -16.93
N GLY A 291 -2.42 -12.24 -17.17
CA GLY A 291 -2.92 -13.28 -16.28
C GLY A 291 -3.45 -12.75 -14.95
N ILE A 292 -3.82 -11.47 -14.88
CA ILE A 292 -4.40 -10.84 -13.70
C ILE A 292 -5.91 -11.15 -13.68
N PRO A 293 -6.50 -11.57 -12.54
CA PRO A 293 -7.95 -11.77 -12.45
C PRO A 293 -8.70 -10.44 -12.49
N ASP A 294 -9.92 -10.44 -13.02
CA ASP A 294 -10.86 -9.33 -12.93
C ASP A 294 -12.29 -9.86 -13.17
N PRO A 295 -13.30 -9.46 -12.37
CA PRO A 295 -14.69 -9.89 -12.60
C PRO A 295 -15.29 -9.33 -13.89
N ARG A 296 -14.68 -8.31 -14.50
CA ARG A 296 -15.18 -7.66 -15.72
C ARG A 296 -14.74 -8.34 -17.00
N HIS A 297 -13.91 -9.38 -16.92
CA HIS A 297 -13.55 -10.18 -18.09
C HIS A 297 -14.80 -10.78 -18.74
N GLY A 298 -14.99 -10.50 -20.03
CA GLY A 298 -16.14 -10.99 -20.81
C GLY A 298 -17.43 -10.18 -20.65
N LEU A 299 -17.46 -9.10 -19.86
CA LEU A 299 -18.61 -8.19 -19.79
C LEU A 299 -18.79 -7.37 -21.08
N LYS A 300 -20.02 -6.91 -21.31
CA LYS A 300 -20.34 -6.02 -22.43
C LYS A 300 -20.04 -4.57 -22.08
N GLU A 301 -19.80 -3.75 -23.11
CA GLU A 301 -19.38 -2.35 -22.98
C GLU A 301 -20.25 -1.50 -22.04
N CYS A 302 -21.57 -1.68 -22.05
CA CYS A 302 -22.48 -0.89 -21.23
C CYS A 302 -22.34 -1.11 -19.71
N GLU A 303 -21.63 -2.16 -19.27
CA GLU A 303 -21.50 -2.57 -17.86
C GLU A 303 -20.11 -2.26 -17.27
N LEU A 304 -19.20 -1.68 -18.07
CA LEU A 304 -17.78 -1.62 -17.71
C LEU A 304 -17.38 -0.43 -16.82
N CYS A 305 -18.11 0.69 -16.90
CA CYS A 305 -17.75 1.96 -16.24
C CYS A 305 -18.82 2.47 -15.28
N ASP A 306 -19.60 1.56 -14.70
CA ASP A 306 -20.58 1.91 -13.68
C ASP A 306 -19.86 2.34 -12.39
N ASN A 307 -20.21 3.54 -11.92
CA ASN A 307 -19.66 4.15 -10.72
C ASN A 307 -20.79 4.65 -9.80
N ASP A 308 -22.00 4.06 -9.88
CA ASP A 308 -23.18 4.54 -9.15
C ASP A 308 -23.03 4.53 -7.61
N GLU A 309 -22.16 3.67 -7.10
CA GLU A 309 -21.79 3.62 -5.68
C GLU A 309 -20.84 4.76 -5.27
N TRP A 310 -20.10 5.34 -6.21
CA TRP A 310 -19.21 6.48 -5.97
C TRP A 310 -19.98 7.81 -6.04
N ARG A 311 -20.31 8.36 -4.88
CA ARG A 311 -20.86 9.71 -4.75
C ARG A 311 -19.81 10.62 -4.10
N PRO A 312 -18.98 11.34 -4.90
CA PRO A 312 -18.04 12.28 -4.32
C PRO A 312 -18.83 13.25 -3.45
N GLY A 313 -18.42 13.39 -2.19
CA GLY A 313 -19.16 14.16 -1.18
C GLY A 313 -19.59 15.50 -1.76
N VAL A 314 -20.89 15.66 -1.97
CA VAL A 314 -21.46 16.87 -2.55
C VAL A 314 -21.18 17.98 -1.56
N THR A 315 -20.15 18.79 -1.81
CA THR A 315 -20.13 20.15 -1.28
C THR A 315 -21.35 20.80 -1.87
N CYS A 316 -22.42 20.91 -1.07
CA CYS A 316 -23.52 21.78 -1.42
C CYS A 316 -22.88 23.10 -1.80
N ALA A 317 -23.02 23.51 -3.06
CA ALA A 317 -22.77 24.88 -3.43
C ALA A 317 -23.81 25.68 -2.66
N VAL A 318 -23.51 26.04 -1.41
CA VAL A 318 -24.29 27.00 -0.66
C VAL A 318 -24.21 28.24 -1.52
N PRO A 319 -25.31 28.67 -2.16
CA PRO A 319 -25.29 29.90 -2.93
C PRO A 319 -24.72 30.97 -2.01
N ALA A 320 -23.78 31.78 -2.50
CA ALA A 320 -23.24 32.89 -1.71
C ALA A 320 -24.43 33.57 -1.03
N LYS A 321 -24.43 33.58 0.31
CA LYS A 321 -25.52 34.14 1.10
C LYS A 321 -25.69 35.54 0.54
N ARG A 322 -26.77 35.79 -0.20
CA ARG A 322 -27.02 37.10 -0.80
C ARG A 322 -26.89 38.05 0.36
N GLU A 323 -25.91 38.95 0.32
CA GLU A 323 -25.90 40.04 1.27
C GLU A 323 -27.22 40.75 1.02
N VAL A 324 -28.18 40.48 1.90
CA VAL A 324 -29.35 41.31 2.00
C VAL A 324 -28.73 42.59 2.51
N GLU A 325 -28.45 43.53 1.60
CA GLU A 325 -28.41 44.94 1.99
C GLU A 325 -29.73 45.14 2.72
N ALA A 326 -29.67 45.15 4.06
CA ALA A 326 -30.77 45.59 4.89
C ALA A 326 -30.88 47.09 4.60
N GLY A 327 -31.52 47.41 3.48
CA GLY A 327 -31.88 48.77 3.14
C GLY A 327 -32.79 49.29 4.25
N PHE A 328 -32.56 50.53 4.65
CA PHE A 328 -33.39 51.25 5.60
C PHE A 328 -34.84 51.26 5.09
N ASP A 329 -35.73 50.53 5.79
CA ASP A 329 -37.16 50.52 5.52
C ASP A 329 -37.82 51.61 6.37
N ALA A 330 -38.00 52.78 5.76
CA ALA A 330 -38.58 53.95 6.41
C ALA A 330 -40.02 53.70 6.90
N GLU A 331 -40.75 52.77 6.28
CA GLU A 331 -42.13 52.44 6.64
C GLU A 331 -42.16 51.54 7.88
N ALA A 332 -41.25 50.57 7.96
CA ALA A 332 -41.05 49.75 9.15
C ALA A 332 -40.60 50.58 10.36
N GLU A 333 -39.66 51.51 10.18
CA GLU A 333 -39.20 52.42 11.25
C GLU A 333 -40.33 53.34 11.74
N ALA A 334 -41.14 53.88 10.83
CA ALA A 334 -42.30 54.69 11.20
C ALA A 334 -43.33 53.88 12.01
N MET A 335 -43.54 52.60 11.66
CA MET A 335 -44.44 51.71 12.39
C MET A 335 -43.91 51.36 13.79
N VAL A 336 -42.60 51.10 13.92
CA VAL A 336 -41.95 50.84 15.21
C VAL A 336 -42.02 52.08 16.11
N GLN A 337 -41.80 53.27 15.56
CA GLN A 337 -41.91 54.53 16.30
C GLN A 337 -43.34 54.73 16.82
N ALA A 338 -44.36 54.57 15.96
CA ALA A 338 -45.76 54.72 16.35
C ALA A 338 -46.17 53.71 17.45
N ALA A 339 -45.71 52.46 17.35
CA ALA A 339 -45.96 51.44 18.38
C ALA A 339 -45.27 51.79 19.71
N THR A 340 -44.04 52.30 19.64
CA THR A 340 -43.26 52.73 20.82
C THR A 340 -43.93 53.90 21.51
N ASP A 341 -44.37 54.92 20.76
CA ASP A 341 -45.07 56.08 21.30
C ASP A 341 -46.38 55.69 21.98
N ALA A 342 -47.15 54.77 21.37
CA ALA A 342 -48.37 54.25 21.95
C ALA A 342 -48.14 53.47 23.26
N LEU A 343 -47.02 52.74 23.37
CA LEU A 343 -46.61 52.03 24.57
C LEU A 343 -46.17 53.00 25.67
N MET A 344 -45.34 53.99 25.33
CA MET A 344 -44.87 55.01 26.27
C MET A 344 -46.03 55.86 26.80
N ALA A 345 -47.02 56.18 25.97
CA ALA A 345 -48.24 56.87 26.40
C ALA A 345 -49.10 56.03 27.37
N LYS A 346 -49.04 54.70 27.28
CA LYS A 346 -49.72 53.79 28.23
C LYS A 346 -48.95 53.59 29.53
N LEU A 347 -47.61 53.68 29.49
CA LEU A 347 -46.74 53.58 30.66
C LEU A 347 -46.66 54.88 31.48
N SER A 348 -47.09 56.00 30.91
CA SER A 348 -47.09 57.33 31.55
C SER A 348 -48.46 57.73 32.13
N ARG A 349 -49.41 56.79 32.23
CA ARG A 349 -50.68 56.91 32.96
C ARG A 349 -50.69 56.04 34.20
#